data_AF-A0A0B0PD23-F1
#
_entry.id   AF-A0A0B0PD23-F1
#
_cell.length_a   1.000
_cell.length_b   1.000
_cell.length_c   1.000
_cell.angle_alpha   90.00
_cell.angle_beta   90.00
_cell.angle_gamma   90.00
#
_symmetry.space_group_name_H-M   'P 1'
#
loop_
_entity.id
_entity.type
_entity.pdbx_description
1 polymer ?
#
loop_
_entity_poly.entity_id
_entity_poly.type
_entity_poly.pdbx_seq_one_letter_code
_entity_poly.pdbx_strand_id
1 'polypeptide(L)'
;MDEVVSLSRVLSRNGTTARLPVAHMVCNQTPPVGDKPSLMTFREISSQVETVFHEFGHALQHMLTKQDEGLVAGIRGVEWDAVELPSQFMENWCYHRLTSPTTKLSSLGLLQSSD
;
A
#
# COMPACT_ATOMS: atom_id res chain seq x y z
N MET A 1 2.26 5.34 7.06
CA MET A 1 1.45 4.18 7.50
C MET A 1 1.66 3.95 8.98
N ASP A 2 0.59 3.65 9.73
CA ASP A 2 0.67 3.34 11.16
C ASP A 2 0.49 1.83 11.40
N GLU A 3 1.40 1.27 12.18
CA GLU A 3 1.37 -0.13 12.59
C GLU A 3 0.47 -0.30 13.83
N VAL A 4 -0.48 -1.23 13.79
CA VAL A 4 -1.40 -1.46 14.92
C VAL A 4 -0.87 -2.58 15.82
N VAL A 5 -0.60 -3.74 15.22
CA VAL A 5 -0.06 -4.91 15.91
C VAL A 5 0.81 -5.71 14.95
N SER A 6 1.97 -6.16 15.41
CA SER A 6 2.88 -7.05 14.68
C SER A 6 2.55 -8.53 14.89
N LEU A 7 3.02 -9.36 13.95
CA LEU A 7 3.02 -10.81 14.09
C LEU A 7 3.78 -11.15 15.38
N SER A 8 3.15 -11.90 16.29
CA SER A 8 3.80 -12.28 17.53
C SER A 8 3.28 -13.61 18.05
N ARG A 9 4.20 -14.56 18.27
CA ARG A 9 3.89 -15.81 18.96
C ARG A 9 3.91 -15.64 20.48
N VAL A 10 4.77 -14.75 21.00
CA VAL A 10 4.89 -14.46 22.44
C VAL A 10 3.60 -13.85 23.02
N LEU A 11 2.92 -13.00 22.24
CA LEU A 11 1.66 -12.38 22.62
C LEU A 11 0.43 -13.22 22.26
N SER A 12 0.62 -14.45 21.78
CA SER A 12 -0.47 -15.38 21.48
C SER A 12 -0.92 -16.13 22.75
N ARG A 13 -2.20 -16.53 22.79
CA ARG A 13 -2.72 -17.37 23.88
C ARG A 13 -2.09 -18.76 23.77
N ASN A 14 -1.70 -19.34 24.92
CA ASN A 14 -1.11 -20.68 24.98
C ASN A 14 -1.95 -21.70 24.20
N GLY A 15 -1.34 -22.39 23.24
CA GLY A 15 -2.00 -23.39 22.39
C GLY A 15 -2.65 -22.85 21.11
N THR A 16 -2.55 -21.54 20.82
CA THR A 16 -3.06 -20.94 19.57
C THR A 16 -1.91 -20.50 18.64
N THR A 17 -2.22 -20.35 17.34
CA THR A 17 -1.26 -19.86 16.32
C THR A 17 -0.81 -18.42 16.62
N ALA A 18 0.28 -17.97 16.00
CA ALA A 18 0.78 -16.61 16.21
C ALA A 18 -0.30 -15.54 15.92
N ARG A 19 -0.31 -14.46 16.72
CA ARG A 19 -1.23 -13.33 16.53
C ARG A 19 -0.94 -12.68 15.19
N LEU A 20 -1.94 -12.55 14.32
CA LEU A 20 -1.77 -11.97 12.98
C LEU A 20 -1.48 -10.46 13.02
N PRO A 21 -0.67 -9.94 12.09
CA PRO A 21 -0.37 -8.51 11.99
C PRO A 21 -1.55 -7.71 11.44
N VAL A 22 -1.70 -6.45 11.88
CA VAL A 22 -2.69 -5.48 11.39
C VAL A 22 -2.00 -4.13 11.14
N ALA A 23 -2.29 -3.53 9.98
CA ALA A 23 -1.78 -2.23 9.55
C ALA A 23 -2.92 -1.27 9.20
N HIS A 24 -2.69 0.03 9.38
CA HIS A 24 -3.55 1.09 8.85
C HIS A 24 -2.91 1.77 7.64
N MET A 25 -3.68 1.82 6.56
CA MET A 25 -3.39 2.67 5.41
C MET A 25 -4.38 3.83 5.45
N VAL A 26 -3.86 5.06 5.60
CA VAL A 26 -4.65 6.27 5.69
C VAL A 26 -4.31 7.15 4.49
N CYS A 27 -5.31 7.46 3.67
CA CYS A 27 -5.13 8.27 2.47
C CYS A 27 -6.07 9.48 2.53
N ASN A 28 -5.56 10.66 2.18
CA ASN A 28 -6.33 11.91 2.12
C ASN A 28 -6.80 12.20 0.68
N GLN A 29 -7.61 11.30 0.15
CA GLN A 29 -8.19 11.46 -1.18
C GLN A 29 -9.39 12.41 -1.21
N THR A 30 -9.59 13.08 -2.34
CA THR A 30 -10.76 13.95 -2.57
C THR A 30 -12.04 13.15 -2.31
N PRO A 31 -12.93 13.60 -1.42
CA PRO A 31 -14.14 12.86 -1.09
C PRO A 31 -15.07 12.76 -2.31
N PRO A 32 -15.94 11.74 -2.38
CA PRO A 32 -16.98 11.67 -3.39
C PRO A 32 -17.91 12.90 -3.31
N VAL A 33 -18.42 13.34 -4.46
CA VAL A 33 -19.32 14.49 -4.56
C VAL A 33 -20.70 14.03 -5.03
N GLY A 34 -21.70 14.13 -4.15
CA GLY A 34 -23.07 13.64 -4.39
C GLY A 34 -23.11 12.12 -4.54
N ASP A 35 -23.88 11.63 -5.51
CA ASP A 35 -23.99 10.18 -5.82
C ASP A 35 -22.89 9.66 -6.77
N LYS A 36 -21.87 10.47 -7.07
CA LYS A 36 -20.78 10.07 -7.97
C LYS A 36 -19.62 9.48 -7.14
N PRO A 37 -18.98 8.40 -7.62
CA PRO A 37 -17.75 7.91 -6.99
C PRO A 37 -16.68 9.00 -6.99
N SER A 38 -15.70 8.92 -6.09
CA SER A 38 -14.56 9.84 -6.11
C SER A 38 -13.82 9.70 -7.44
N LEU A 39 -13.93 10.73 -8.28
CA LEU A 39 -13.25 10.83 -9.57
C LEU A 39 -12.06 11.78 -9.38
N MET A 40 -10.86 11.22 -9.40
CA MET A 40 -9.62 11.99 -9.34
C MET A 40 -9.23 12.50 -10.73
N THR A 41 -8.65 13.70 -10.81
CA THR A 41 -8.05 14.20 -12.05
C THR A 41 -6.76 13.42 -12.37
N PHE A 42 -6.30 13.37 -13.63
CA PHE A 42 -5.10 12.60 -14.02
C PHE A 42 -3.85 12.93 -13.19
N ARG A 43 -3.67 14.20 -12.79
CA ARG A 43 -2.58 14.65 -11.92
C ARG A 43 -2.73 14.14 -10.48
N GLU A 44 -3.96 14.11 -9.98
CA GLU A 44 -4.29 13.52 -8.68
C GLU A 44 -4.20 11.98 -8.75
N ILE A 45 -4.60 11.33 -9.84
CA ILE A 45 -4.44 9.88 -10.04
C ILE A 45 -2.96 9.51 -10.00
N SER A 46 -2.08 10.20 -10.73
CA SER A 46 -0.65 9.85 -10.73
C SER A 46 -0.04 9.99 -9.33
N SER A 47 -0.27 11.11 -8.66
CA SER A 47 0.31 11.37 -7.33
C SER A 47 -0.35 10.55 -6.21
N GLN A 48 -1.66 10.33 -6.26
CA GLN A 48 -2.38 9.55 -5.24
C GLN A 48 -2.19 8.05 -5.44
N VAL A 49 -2.09 7.54 -6.68
CA VAL A 49 -1.82 6.11 -6.93
C VAL A 49 -0.40 5.77 -6.50
N GLU A 50 0.59 6.63 -6.79
CA GLU A 50 1.94 6.47 -6.25
C GLU A 50 1.93 6.45 -4.71
N THR A 51 1.24 7.40 -4.08
CA THR A 51 1.10 7.46 -2.61
C THR A 51 0.43 6.20 -2.04
N VAL A 52 -0.64 5.71 -2.67
CA VAL A 52 -1.32 4.48 -2.24
C VAL A 52 -0.40 3.27 -2.40
N PHE A 53 0.32 3.15 -3.51
CA PHE A 53 1.25 2.04 -3.74
C PHE A 53 2.44 2.08 -2.78
N HIS A 54 2.94 3.28 -2.48
CA HIS A 54 3.97 3.51 -1.47
C HIS A 54 3.52 3.01 -0.09
N GLU A 55 2.38 3.48 0.41
CA GLU A 55 1.83 3.07 1.70
C GLU A 55 1.41 1.59 1.71
N PHE A 56 0.98 1.05 0.58
CA PHE A 56 0.68 -0.37 0.42
C PHE A 56 1.94 -1.24 0.48
N GLY A 57 3.08 -0.76 -0.02
CA GLY A 57 4.38 -1.44 0.13
C GLY A 57 4.76 -1.64 1.59
N HIS A 58 4.60 -0.60 2.41
CA HIS A 58 4.77 -0.69 3.86
C HIS A 58 3.81 -1.69 4.50
N ALA A 59 2.53 -1.65 4.10
CA ALA A 59 1.51 -2.58 4.59
C ALA A 59 1.82 -4.04 4.22
N LEU A 60 2.32 -4.30 3.01
CA LEU A 60 2.73 -5.63 2.58
C LEU A 60 3.90 -6.17 3.39
N GLN A 61 4.94 -5.37 3.62
CA GLN A 61 6.08 -5.79 4.44
C GLN A 61 5.63 -6.15 5.87
N HIS A 62 4.73 -5.35 6.44
CA HIS A 62 4.16 -5.61 7.75
C HIS A 62 3.29 -6.88 7.80
N MET A 63 2.39 -7.03 6.84
CA MET A 63 1.40 -8.12 6.83
C MET A 63 1.99 -9.48 6.41
N LEU A 64 2.97 -9.49 5.51
CA LEU A 64 3.57 -10.71 4.96
C LEU A 64 4.84 -11.17 5.70
N THR A 65 5.17 -10.53 6.82
CA THR A 65 6.31 -10.92 7.64
C THR A 65 6.17 -12.38 8.11
N LYS A 66 7.28 -13.12 8.08
CA LYS A 66 7.36 -14.50 8.59
C LYS A 66 8.06 -14.59 9.95
N GLN A 67 8.53 -13.46 10.47
CA GLN A 67 9.17 -13.39 11.79
C GLN A 67 8.10 -13.38 12.87
N ASP A 68 8.13 -14.38 13.75
CA ASP A 68 7.15 -14.55 14.83
C ASP A 68 7.58 -13.88 16.15
N GLU A 69 8.77 -13.29 16.16
CA GLU A 69 9.29 -12.46 17.25
C GLU A 69 8.77 -11.03 17.10
N GLY A 70 7.90 -10.62 18.03
CA GLY A 70 7.09 -9.39 17.87
C GLY A 70 7.90 -8.09 17.86
N LEU A 71 9.11 -8.09 18.44
CA LEU A 71 9.98 -6.91 18.46
C LEU A 71 10.72 -6.66 17.13
N VAL A 72 10.77 -7.66 16.26
CA VAL A 72 11.46 -7.59 14.96
C VAL A 72 10.58 -8.04 13.79
N ALA A 73 9.28 -8.22 14.04
CA ALA A 73 8.31 -8.59 13.04
C ALA A 73 7.83 -7.37 12.24
N GLY A 74 7.58 -7.58 10.94
CA GLY A 74 7.08 -6.56 10.04
C GLY A 74 8.16 -5.54 9.66
N ILE A 75 7.93 -4.28 10.02
CA ILE A 75 8.83 -3.15 9.80
C ILE A 75 9.71 -2.83 11.02
N ARG A 76 9.47 -3.51 12.17
CA ARG A 76 10.23 -3.28 13.40
C ARG A 76 11.63 -3.88 13.30
N GLY A 77 12.64 -3.14 13.74
CA GLY A 77 14.02 -3.61 13.74
C GLY A 77 14.72 -3.54 12.38
N VAL A 78 14.05 -3.01 11.35
CA VAL A 78 14.68 -2.68 10.06
C VAL A 78 15.39 -1.34 10.19
N GLU A 79 16.59 -1.23 9.66
CA GLU A 79 17.37 0.00 9.64
C GLU A 79 16.60 1.12 8.91
N TRP A 80 16.66 2.34 9.45
CA TRP A 80 15.84 3.46 9.01
C TRP A 80 16.06 3.87 7.54
N ASP A 81 17.24 3.57 6.99
CA ASP A 81 17.57 3.78 5.58
C ASP A 81 16.99 2.71 4.64
N ALA A 82 16.60 1.56 5.17
CA ALA A 82 16.03 0.44 4.41
C ALA A 82 14.49 0.33 4.51
N VAL A 83 13.84 1.06 5.42
CA VAL A 83 12.38 0.97 5.62
C VAL A 83 11.59 1.39 4.38
N GLU A 84 12.12 2.29 3.55
CA GLU A 84 11.46 2.78 2.33
C GLU A 84 11.70 1.91 1.08
N LEU A 85 12.49 0.84 1.20
CA LEU A 85 12.77 -0.04 0.06
C LEU A 85 11.50 -0.67 -0.55
N PRO A 86 10.55 -1.24 0.22
CA PRO A 86 9.38 -1.88 -0.35
C PRO A 86 8.32 -0.88 -0.82
N SER A 87 8.22 0.29 -0.19
CA SER A 87 7.33 1.37 -0.61
C SER A 87 7.75 1.92 -1.98
N GLN A 88 9.03 2.28 -2.14
CA GLN A 88 9.59 2.73 -3.42
C GLN A 88 9.60 1.63 -4.49
N PHE A 89 9.81 0.37 -4.10
CA PHE A 89 9.68 -0.76 -5.03
C PHE A 89 8.27 -0.82 -5.64
N MET A 90 7.24 -0.63 -4.82
CA MET A 90 5.84 -0.67 -5.25
C MET A 90 5.46 0.48 -6.19
N GLU A 91 6.09 1.66 -6.07
CA GLU A 91 5.86 2.80 -6.97
C GLU A 91 6.18 2.47 -8.44
N ASN A 92 7.18 1.62 -8.70
CA ASN A 92 7.54 1.22 -10.07
C ASN A 92 6.39 0.54 -10.84
N TRP A 93 5.44 -0.08 -10.13
CA TRP A 93 4.27 -0.71 -10.74
C TRP A 93 3.26 0.31 -11.29
N CYS A 94 3.32 1.57 -10.87
CA CYS A 94 2.50 2.66 -11.43
C CYS A 94 2.89 2.98 -12.89
N TYR A 95 4.16 2.76 -13.22
CA TYR A 95 4.74 3.02 -14.55
C TYR A 95 4.73 1.79 -15.47
N HIS A 96 4.45 0.60 -14.93
CA HIS A 96 4.43 -0.61 -15.73
C HIS A 96 3.16 -0.67 -16.60
N ARG A 97 3.34 -0.90 -17.90
CA ARG A 97 2.28 -0.73 -18.93
C ARG A 97 1.00 -1.55 -18.67
N LEU A 98 1.09 -2.72 -18.04
CA LEU A 98 -0.08 -3.56 -17.74
C LEU A 98 -0.82 -3.18 -16.45
N THR A 99 -0.15 -2.49 -15.53
CA THR A 99 -0.68 -2.09 -14.22
C THR A 99 -0.94 -0.58 -14.13
N SER A 100 -0.40 0.19 -15.09
CA SER A 100 -0.59 1.63 -15.18
C SER A 100 -2.06 1.98 -15.39
N PRO A 101 -2.65 2.83 -14.53
CA PRO A 101 -4.04 3.28 -14.68
C PRO A 101 -4.33 3.86 -16.07
N THR A 102 -3.31 4.49 -16.67
CA THR A 102 -3.38 5.15 -17.98
C THR A 102 -3.63 4.18 -19.13
N THR A 103 -3.06 2.97 -19.07
CA THR A 103 -3.21 1.98 -20.15
C THR A 103 -4.58 1.29 -20.09
N LYS A 104 -5.13 1.11 -18.88
CA LYS A 104 -6.52 0.63 -18.72
C LYS A 104 -7.53 1.65 -19.24
N LEU A 105 -7.32 2.95 -18.98
CA LEU A 105 -8.19 4.02 -19.46
C LEU A 105 -8.15 4.20 -20.99
N SER A 106 -6.99 4.00 -21.63
CA SER A 106 -6.91 3.97 -23.10
C SER A 106 -7.62 2.76 -23.70
N SER A 107 -7.54 1.58 -23.06
CA SER A 107 -8.26 0.38 -23.52
C SER A 107 -9.78 0.44 -23.32
N LEU A 108 -10.25 1.30 -22.41
CA LEU A 108 -11.68 1.57 -22.13
C LEU A 108 -12.24 2.74 -22.96
N GLY A 109 -11.45 3.35 -23.84
CA GLY A 109 -11.90 4.45 -24.71
C GLY A 109 -12.14 5.79 -23.99
N LEU A 110 -11.60 5.96 -22.77
CA LEU A 110 -11.81 7.15 -21.94
C LEU A 110 -10.71 8.21 -22.07
N LEU A 111 -9.70 7.96 -22.92
CA LEU A 111 -8.65 8.92 -23.28
C LEU A 111 -8.72 9.16 -24.80
N GLN A 112 -9.14 10.35 -25.22
CA GLN A 112 -8.85 10.82 -26.58
C GLN A 112 -7.38 11.21 -26.64
N SER A 113 -6.64 10.62 -27.57
CA SER A 113 -5.31 11.07 -27.95
C SER A 113 -5.38 12.55 -28.34
N SER A 114 -4.70 13.40 -27.58
CA SER A 114 -4.29 14.70 -28.08
C SER A 114 -2.86 14.48 -28.59
N ASP A 115 -2.74 14.36 -29.92
CA ASP A 115 -1.54 14.30 -30.77
C ASP A 115 -0.32 13.48 -30.29
#